data_AF-A0A4S3M4T5-F1
#
_entry.id   AF-A0A4S3M4T5-F1
#
_cell.length_a   1.000
_cell.length_b   1.000
_cell.length_c   1.000
_cell.angle_alpha   90.00
_cell.angle_beta   90.00
_cell.angle_gamma   90.00
#
_symmetry.space_group_name_H-M   'P 1'
#
loop_
_entity.id
_entity.type
_entity.pdbx_description
1 polymer ?
#
loop_
_entity_poly.entity_id
_entity_poly.type
_entity_poly.pdbx_seq_one_letter_code
_entity_poly.pdbx_strand_id
1 'polypeptide(L)'
;MLRLNLSTEPRWLDLGHGVRLLVEPLTTAIMLAARSDPTIIAAAEADRASSNDDLARIVAKAVARIVVKDWDGVGNEDGQPLTLTAEGIDALLELWPIFEAFQTKYIAGALILDAEKNV
;
A
#
# COMPACT_ATOMS: atom_id res chain seq x y z
N MET A 1 25.07 -3.24 6.09
CA MET A 1 25.41 -2.03 5.30
C MET A 1 24.21 -1.68 4.45
N LEU A 2 23.74 -0.42 4.48
CA LEU A 2 22.51 -0.02 3.80
C LEU A 2 22.63 -0.11 2.27
N ARG A 3 21.78 -0.90 1.60
CA ARG A 3 21.68 -0.92 0.13
C ARG A 3 20.69 0.12 -0.37
N LEU A 4 21.20 1.11 -1.10
CA LEU A 4 20.36 2.13 -1.71
C LEU A 4 19.80 1.64 -3.06
N ASN A 5 18.48 1.58 -3.17
CA ASN A 5 17.81 1.44 -4.46
C ASN A 5 17.53 2.82 -5.03
N LEU A 6 18.17 3.16 -6.14
CA LEU A 6 18.04 4.45 -6.82
C LEU A 6 16.96 4.47 -7.91
N SER A 7 16.28 3.35 -8.15
CA SER A 7 15.23 3.31 -9.17
C SER A 7 14.03 4.16 -8.74
N THR A 8 13.61 5.03 -9.65
CA THR A 8 12.39 5.84 -9.53
C THR A 8 11.25 5.29 -10.39
N GLU A 9 11.48 4.20 -11.12
CA GLU A 9 10.52 3.65 -12.07
C GLU A 9 9.45 2.82 -11.36
N PRO A 10 8.18 2.90 -11.81
CA PRO A 10 7.13 2.01 -11.33
C PRO A 10 7.48 0.55 -11.56
N ARG A 11 7.10 -0.32 -10.61
CA ARG A 11 7.34 -1.76 -10.68
C ARG A 11 6.08 -2.55 -10.38
N TRP A 12 5.94 -3.71 -11.02
CA TRP A 12 4.88 -4.65 -10.66
C TRP A 12 5.17 -5.29 -9.30
N LEU A 13 4.21 -5.14 -8.40
CA LEU A 13 4.16 -5.76 -7.09
C LEU A 13 3.15 -6.90 -7.14
N ASP A 14 3.63 -8.13 -6.93
CA ASP A 14 2.78 -9.31 -6.87
C ASP A 14 2.15 -9.46 -5.48
N LEU A 15 0.81 -9.47 -5.42
CA LEU A 15 0.04 -9.61 -4.19
C LEU A 15 -0.48 -11.05 -3.96
N GLY A 16 -0.16 -11.98 -4.85
CA GLY A 16 -0.73 -13.32 -4.88
C GLY A 16 -2.11 -13.34 -5.54
N HIS A 17 -2.71 -14.53 -5.62
CA HIS A 17 -4.05 -14.74 -6.19
C HIS A 17 -4.22 -14.24 -7.64
N GLY A 18 -3.13 -14.12 -8.40
CA GLY A 18 -3.15 -13.56 -9.76
C GLY A 18 -3.25 -12.03 -9.81
N VAL A 19 -3.24 -11.35 -8.66
CA VAL A 19 -3.35 -9.89 -8.56
C VAL A 19 -1.99 -9.24 -8.48
N ARG A 20 -1.76 -8.22 -9.32
CA ARG A 20 -0.54 -7.40 -9.29
C ARG A 20 -0.88 -5.92 -9.38
N LEU A 21 -0.09 -5.08 -8.71
CA LEU A 21 -0.20 -3.62 -8.78
C LEU A 21 1.06 -3.04 -9.38
N LEU A 22 0.95 -2.12 -10.35
CA LEU A 22 2.05 -1.30 -10.80
C LEU A 22 2.19 -0.13 -9.82
N VAL A 23 3.27 -0.12 -9.03
CA VAL A 23 3.46 0.84 -7.95
C VAL A 23 4.71 1.68 -8.14
N GLU A 24 4.63 2.97 -7.84
CA GLU A 24 5.81 3.82 -7.66
C GLU A 24 6.66 3.35 -6.47
N PRO A 25 7.97 3.66 -6.44
CA PRO A 25 8.79 3.41 -5.27
C PRO A 25 8.28 4.19 -4.04
N LEU A 26 8.25 3.53 -2.87
CA LEU A 26 7.85 4.20 -1.64
C LEU A 26 8.93 5.20 -1.19
N THR A 27 8.62 6.49 -1.27
CA THR A 27 9.51 7.57 -0.84
C THR A 27 9.02 8.23 0.43
N THR A 28 9.90 8.98 1.10
CA THR A 28 9.53 9.83 2.23
C THR A 28 8.44 10.84 1.83
N ALA A 29 8.48 11.37 0.61
CA ALA A 29 7.46 12.31 0.12
C ALA A 29 6.07 11.65 0.04
N ILE A 30 5.98 10.41 -0.45
CA ILE A 30 4.73 9.63 -0.48
C ILE A 30 4.22 9.38 0.94
N MET A 31 5.10 8.96 1.86
CA MET A 31 4.71 8.70 3.25
C MET A 31 4.22 9.97 3.96
N LEU A 32 4.86 11.12 3.71
CA LEU A 32 4.43 12.41 4.25
C LEU A 32 3.09 12.85 3.64
N ALA A 33 2.90 12.67 2.33
CA ALA A 33 1.64 12.96 1.67
C ALA A 33 0.49 12.11 2.26
N ALA A 34 0.70 10.79 2.42
CA ALA A 34 -0.27 9.92 3.07
C ALA A 34 -0.57 10.36 4.51
N ARG A 35 0.45 10.64 5.33
CA ARG A 35 0.25 11.11 6.72
C ARG A 35 -0.45 12.46 6.84
N SER A 36 -0.47 13.26 5.77
CA SER A 36 -1.18 14.54 5.73
C SER A 36 -2.67 14.38 5.36
N ASP A 37 -3.13 13.16 5.05
CA ASP A 37 -4.55 12.88 4.77
C ASP A 37 -5.40 13.18 6.01
N PRO A 38 -6.43 14.05 5.91
CA PRO A 38 -7.32 14.37 7.02
C PRO A 38 -7.95 13.15 7.69
N THR A 39 -8.23 12.09 6.92
CA THR A 39 -8.79 10.83 7.42
C THR A 39 -7.79 10.10 8.31
N ILE A 40 -6.50 10.11 7.95
CA ILE A 40 -5.45 9.51 8.77
C ILE A 40 -5.23 10.33 10.04
N ILE A 41 -5.22 11.66 9.94
CA ILE A 41 -5.08 12.55 11.10
C ILE A 41 -6.24 12.32 12.07
N ALA A 42 -7.48 12.30 11.57
CA ALA A 42 -8.66 12.05 12.38
C ALA A 42 -8.64 10.65 13.02
N ALA A 43 -8.24 9.62 12.26
CA ALA A 43 -8.11 8.26 12.76
C ALA A 43 -7.06 8.18 13.86
N ALA A 44 -5.86 8.75 13.66
CA ALA A 44 -4.78 8.73 14.64
C ALA A 44 -5.14 9.44 15.96
N GLU A 45 -5.92 10.52 15.91
CA GLU A 45 -6.41 11.19 17.12
C GLU A 45 -7.51 10.39 17.83
N ALA A 46 -8.35 9.67 17.07
CA ALA A 46 -9.35 8.74 17.61
C ALA A 46 -8.72 7.45 18.17
N ASP A 47 -7.55 7.04 17.65
CA ASP A 47 -6.83 5.81 17.98
C ASP A 47 -6.23 5.77 19.40
N ARG A 48 -6.43 6.81 20.21
CA ARG A 48 -6.33 6.64 21.68
C ARG A 48 -7.38 5.65 22.22
N ALA A 49 -8.36 5.22 21.41
CA ALA A 49 -9.42 4.28 21.76
C ALA A 49 -9.71 3.13 20.76
N SER A 50 -9.09 3.09 19.56
CA SER A 50 -9.29 2.03 18.55
C SER A 50 -8.10 1.08 18.41
N SER A 51 -8.27 0.00 17.62
CA SER A 51 -7.24 -1.03 17.39
C SER A 51 -6.24 -0.56 16.33
N ASN A 52 -4.95 -0.79 16.56
CA ASN A 52 -3.84 -0.47 15.63
C ASN A 52 -4.09 -0.94 14.17
N ASP A 53 -4.90 -1.99 13.99
CA ASP A 53 -5.23 -2.56 12.68
C ASP A 53 -6.11 -1.63 11.83
N ASP A 54 -6.99 -0.83 12.45
CA ASP A 54 -7.84 0.13 11.74
C ASP A 54 -7.00 1.27 11.15
N LEU A 55 -6.07 1.82 11.93
CA LEU A 55 -5.14 2.83 11.44
C LEU A 55 -4.24 2.27 10.34
N ALA A 56 -3.75 1.04 10.48
CA ALA A 56 -2.94 0.38 9.45
C ALA A 56 -3.72 0.22 8.12
N ARG A 57 -5.01 -0.14 8.18
CA ARG A 57 -5.89 -0.22 7.00
C ARG A 57 -6.08 1.14 6.33
N ILE A 58 -6.36 2.18 7.11
CA ILE A 58 -6.55 3.55 6.59
C ILE A 58 -5.26 4.06 5.92
N VAL A 59 -4.11 3.85 6.57
CA VAL A 59 -2.79 4.22 6.02
C VAL A 59 -2.49 3.45 4.74
N ALA A 60 -2.74 2.14 4.69
CA ALA A 60 -2.52 1.34 3.47
C ALA A 60 -3.29 1.90 2.29
N LYS A 61 -4.57 2.23 2.48
CA LYS A 61 -5.43 2.76 1.42
C LYS A 61 -4.95 4.12 0.93
N ALA A 62 -4.65 5.04 1.84
CA ALA A 62 -4.13 6.36 1.46
C ALA A 62 -2.83 6.25 0.66
N VAL A 63 -1.90 5.39 1.10
CA VAL A 63 -0.65 5.13 0.38
C VAL A 63 -0.94 4.52 -1.00
N ALA A 64 -1.79 3.49 -1.07
CA ALA A 64 -2.11 2.82 -2.33
C ALA A 64 -2.70 3.77 -3.38
N ARG A 65 -3.62 4.66 -2.98
CA ARG A 65 -4.21 5.67 -3.87
C ARG A 65 -3.17 6.62 -4.48
N ILE A 66 -2.04 6.86 -3.81
CA ILE A 66 -0.97 7.73 -4.30
C ILE A 66 -0.08 6.97 -5.31
N VAL A 67 0.25 5.72 -4.99
CA VAL A 67 1.38 5.01 -5.62
C VAL A 67 0.97 4.05 -6.72
N VAL A 68 -0.26 3.55 -6.71
CA VAL A 68 -0.76 2.59 -7.70
C VAL A 68 -1.05 3.33 -8.99
N LYS A 69 -0.40 2.90 -10.08
CA LYS A 69 -0.54 3.47 -11.43
C LYS A 69 -1.31 2.57 -12.38
N ASP A 70 -1.32 1.27 -12.10
CA ASP A 70 -2.06 0.27 -12.86
C ASP A 70 -2.27 -1.00 -12.02
N TRP A 71 -3.11 -1.91 -12.47
CA TRP A 71 -3.31 -3.22 -11.86
C TRP A 71 -3.57 -4.32 -12.90
N ASP A 72 -3.36 -5.56 -12.49
CA ASP A 72 -3.64 -6.75 -13.28
C ASP A 72 -4.30 -7.81 -12.39
N GLY A 73 -5.18 -8.63 -12.98
CA GLY A 73 -5.93 -9.66 -12.27
C GLY A 73 -7.11 -9.16 -11.43
N VAL A 74 -7.55 -7.91 -11.61
CA VAL A 74 -8.72 -7.34 -10.92
C VAL A 74 -9.88 -7.19 -11.92
N GLY A 75 -10.97 -7.90 -11.67
CA GLY A 75 -12.15 -7.89 -12.52
C GLY A 75 -13.46 -7.79 -11.74
N ASN A 76 -14.53 -7.49 -12.46
CA ASN A 76 -15.88 -7.46 -11.93
C ASN A 76 -16.47 -8.89 -11.80
N GLU A 77 -17.74 -8.99 -11.41
CA GLU A 77 -18.45 -10.27 -11.25
C GLU A 77 -18.49 -11.11 -12.54
N ASP A 78 -18.44 -10.47 -13.71
CA ASP A 78 -18.41 -11.12 -15.02
C ASP A 78 -16.98 -11.48 -15.48
N GLY A 79 -15.96 -11.22 -14.65
CA GLY A 79 -14.55 -11.47 -14.96
C GLY A 79 -13.94 -10.46 -15.94
N GLN A 80 -14.63 -9.34 -16.21
CA GLN A 80 -14.09 -8.27 -17.05
C GLN A 80 -13.13 -7.39 -16.24
N PRO A 81 -11.98 -6.97 -16.82
CA PRO A 81 -11.04 -6.10 -16.13
C PRO A 81 -11.72 -4.81 -15.63
N LEU A 82 -11.50 -4.48 -14.36
CA LEU A 82 -11.97 -3.23 -13.79
C LEU A 82 -11.01 -2.08 -14.12
N THR A 83 -11.56 -0.89 -14.34
CA THR A 83 -10.76 0.34 -14.43
C THR A 83 -10.19 0.67 -13.05
N LEU A 84 -8.93 1.09 -13.01
CA LEU A 84 -8.31 1.57 -11.78
C LEU A 84 -9.00 2.85 -11.28
N THR A 85 -9.62 2.79 -10.10
CA THR A 85 -10.20 3.93 -9.40
C THR A 85 -9.82 3.92 -7.92
N ALA A 86 -9.97 5.06 -7.23
CA ALA A 86 -9.69 5.12 -5.80
C ALA A 86 -10.61 4.18 -5.00
N GLU A 87 -11.89 4.10 -5.37
CA GLU A 87 -12.86 3.20 -4.78
C GLU A 87 -12.52 1.73 -5.05
N GLY A 88 -12.02 1.43 -6.25
CA GLY A 88 -11.54 0.10 -6.61
C GLY A 88 -10.32 -0.34 -5.81
N ILE A 89 -9.35 0.56 -5.62
CA ILE A 89 -8.18 0.33 -4.75
C ILE A 89 -8.64 0.08 -3.31
N ASP A 90 -9.57 0.88 -2.81
CA ASP A 90 -10.10 0.71 -1.46
C ASP A 90 -10.80 -0.63 -1.27
N ALA A 91 -11.63 -1.03 -2.23
CA ALA A 91 -12.34 -2.30 -2.22
C ALA A 91 -11.37 -3.49 -2.29
N LEU A 92 -10.34 -3.39 -3.14
CA LEU A 92 -9.30 -4.41 -3.25
C LEU A 92 -8.56 -4.60 -1.91
N LEU A 93 -8.28 -3.50 -1.20
CA LEU A 93 -7.61 -3.54 0.11
C LEU A 93 -8.54 -3.84 1.29
N GLU A 94 -9.84 -4.04 1.06
CA GLU A 94 -10.71 -4.68 2.07
C GLU A 94 -10.55 -6.22 2.06
N LEU A 95 -9.95 -6.78 1.01
CA LEU A 95 -9.64 -8.21 0.97
C LEU A 95 -8.41 -8.48 1.84
N TRP A 96 -8.63 -9.13 2.97
CA TRP A 96 -7.59 -9.39 3.98
C TRP A 96 -6.25 -9.93 3.41
N PRO A 97 -6.23 -10.98 2.55
CA PRO A 97 -4.97 -11.49 2.00
C PRO A 97 -4.22 -10.48 1.13
N ILE A 98 -4.96 -9.62 0.42
CA ILE A 98 -4.39 -8.60 -0.47
C ILE A 98 -3.85 -7.43 0.37
N PHE A 99 -4.59 -7.02 1.39
CA PHE A 99 -4.13 -6.04 2.38
C PHE A 99 -2.82 -6.49 3.06
N GLU A 100 -2.78 -7.72 3.58
CA GLU A 100 -1.58 -8.26 4.23
C GLU A 100 -0.38 -8.31 3.28
N ALA A 101 -0.61 -8.74 2.03
CA ALA A 101 0.44 -8.78 1.01
C ALA A 101 0.96 -7.38 0.69
N PHE A 102 0.08 -6.38 0.56
CA PHE A 102 0.46 -5.01 0.30
C PHE A 102 1.22 -4.40 1.49
N GLN A 103 0.71 -4.57 2.71
CA GLN A 103 1.37 -4.14 3.94
C GLN A 103 2.77 -4.73 4.06
N THR A 104 2.90 -6.04 3.90
CA THR A 104 4.17 -6.74 4.10
C THR A 104 5.18 -6.43 3.00
N LYS A 105 4.78 -6.52 1.73
CA LYS A 105 5.69 -6.45 0.59
C LYS A 105 6.01 -5.03 0.13
N TYR A 106 5.07 -4.09 0.32
CA TYR A 106 5.24 -2.71 -0.14
C TYR A 106 5.60 -1.76 0.99
N ILE A 107 4.80 -1.71 2.06
CA ILE A 107 5.00 -0.75 3.15
C ILE A 107 6.13 -1.22 4.07
N ALA A 108 5.97 -2.36 4.72
CA ALA A 108 6.97 -2.92 5.63
C ALA A 108 8.27 -3.23 4.88
N GLY A 109 8.20 -3.89 3.71
CA GLY A 109 9.36 -4.20 2.88
C GLY A 109 10.23 -2.98 2.51
N ALA A 110 9.62 -1.80 2.30
CA ALA A 110 10.35 -0.56 2.07
C ALA A 110 10.93 0.07 3.35
N LEU A 111 10.40 -0.30 4.52
CA LEU A 111 10.87 0.14 5.84
C LEU A 111 11.90 -0.81 6.47
N ILE A 112 12.20 -1.96 5.84
CA ILE A 112 13.29 -2.85 6.22
C ILE A 112 14.64 -2.18 5.85
N LEU A 113 14.98 -1.14 6.60
CA LEU A 113 16.34 -0.64 6.78
C LEU A 113 17.02 -1.32 7.97
N ASP A 114 16.24 -1.75 8.97
CA ASP A 114 16.75 -2.24 10.25
C ASP A 114 17.30 -3.68 10.20
N ALA A 115 16.90 -4.51 9.23
CA ALA A 115 17.44 -5.89 9.11
C ALA A 115 18.89 -5.92 8.57
N GLU A 116 19.37 -4.85 7.92
CA GLU A 116 20.74 -4.79 7.37
C GLU A 116 21.82 -4.38 8.41
N LYS A 117 21.44 -4.24 9.68
CA LYS A 117 22.35 -3.99 10.81
C LYS A 117 22.98 -5.26 11.39
N ASN A 118 22.49 -6.45 11.04
CA ASN A 118 22.91 -7.72 11.66
C ASN A 118 23.39 -8.78 10.64
N VAL A 119 24.28 -8.40 9.72
CA VAL A 119 25.07 -9.38 8.94
C VAL A 119 26.54 -8.99 8.95
#